data_AF-S4W8W2-F1
#
_entry.id   AF-S4W8W2-F1
#
_cell.length_a   1.000
_cell.length_b   1.000
_cell.length_c   1.000
_cell.angle_alpha   90.00
_cell.angle_beta   90.00
_cell.angle_gamma   90.00
#
_symmetry.space_group_name_H-M   'P 1'
#
loop_
_entity.id
_entity.type
_entity.pdbx_description
1 polymer ?
#
loop_
_entity_poly.entity_id
_entity_poly.type
_entity_poly.pdbx_seq_one_letter_code
_entity_poly.pdbx_strand_id
1 'polypeptide(L)'
;MEIVIKETGAVETLLLIDSSTGCDWFNDLVGNHDGFGDDSECQFAKETDEDGLDTGRYITSKANFEWWEDIVCQIDNVNNRIDNLKDEFGVARVDEVVYQCNYGNTDLEYYAAELNRWLDDEFGEDAGR
;
A
#
# COMPACT_ATOMS: atom_id res chain seq x y z
N MET A 1 -6.51 2.56 10.18
CA MET A 1 -7.77 3.30 9.91
C MET A 1 -8.92 2.31 9.93
N GLU A 2 -10.07 2.63 10.56
CA GLU A 2 -11.26 1.76 10.52
C GLU A 2 -12.10 2.05 9.27
N ILE A 3 -12.52 0.99 8.56
CA ILE A 3 -13.17 1.07 7.25
C ILE A 3 -14.45 0.23 7.27
N VAL A 4 -15.57 0.87 6.94
CA VAL A 4 -16.87 0.23 6.79
C VAL A 4 -17.05 -0.19 5.33
N ILE A 5 -17.34 -1.47 5.10
CA ILE A 5 -17.69 -1.99 3.78
C ILE A 5 -19.18 -1.76 3.55
N LYS A 6 -19.54 -0.85 2.64
CA LYS A 6 -20.93 -0.37 2.51
C LYS A 6 -21.95 -1.48 2.20
N GLU A 7 -21.54 -2.52 1.46
CA GLU A 7 -22.44 -3.60 1.06
C GLU A 7 -22.78 -4.55 2.22
N THR A 8 -21.93 -4.64 3.24
CA THR A 8 -22.06 -5.62 4.32
C THR A 8 -22.17 -5.00 5.71
N GLY A 9 -21.77 -3.74 5.88
CA GLY A 9 -21.61 -3.07 7.16
C GLY A 9 -20.45 -3.63 8.00
N ALA A 10 -19.60 -4.50 7.44
CA ALA A 10 -18.43 -5.01 8.12
C ALA A 10 -17.43 -3.88 8.37
N VAL A 11 -16.77 -3.92 9.53
CA VAL A 11 -15.70 -2.97 9.89
C VAL A 11 -14.38 -3.71 9.77
N GLU A 12 -13.52 -3.23 8.87
CA GLU A 12 -12.23 -3.79 8.53
C GLU A 12 -11.11 -2.79 8.81
N THR A 13 -9.87 -3.27 8.73
CA THR A 13 -8.67 -2.43 8.82
C THR A 13 -7.62 -2.98 7.87
N LEU A 14 -7.03 -2.09 7.07
CA LEU A 14 -5.81 -2.37 6.30
C LEU A 14 -4.62 -1.69 6.99
N LEU A 15 -3.48 -2.38 6.98
CA LEU A 15 -2.24 -1.96 7.61
C LEU A 15 -1.10 -2.14 6.60
N LEU A 16 -0.18 -1.18 6.55
CA LEU A 16 1.07 -1.29 5.82
C LEU A 16 2.20 -0.90 6.78
N ILE A 17 2.76 -1.89 7.45
CA ILE A 17 3.72 -1.67 8.54
C ILE A 17 5.13 -1.68 7.99
N ASP A 18 5.86 -0.59 8.18
CA ASP A 18 7.30 -0.56 7.93
C ASP A 18 8.01 -1.38 9.02
N SER A 19 8.68 -2.47 8.62
CA SER A 19 9.38 -3.41 9.49
C SER A 19 10.47 -2.73 10.35
N SER A 20 11.06 -1.64 9.86
CA SER A 20 12.18 -0.95 10.49
C SER A 20 11.75 0.05 11.55
N THR A 21 10.60 0.72 11.36
CA THR A 21 10.09 1.77 12.25
C THR A 21 8.89 1.33 13.08
N GLY A 22 8.17 0.29 12.64
CA GLY A 22 6.88 -0.13 13.20
C GLY A 22 5.73 0.84 12.89
N CYS A 23 5.96 1.83 12.04
CA CYS A 23 4.94 2.80 11.65
C CYS A 23 3.97 2.18 10.63
N ASP A 24 2.68 2.46 10.79
CA ASP A 24 1.65 2.16 9.80
C ASP A 24 1.55 3.30 8.79
N TRP A 25 1.89 3.02 7.53
CA TRP A 25 1.90 3.97 6.43
C TRP A 25 0.67 3.88 5.53
N PHE A 26 -0.29 2.99 5.82
CA PHE A 26 -1.43 2.78 4.93
C PHE A 26 -2.23 4.08 4.70
N ASN A 27 -2.47 4.86 5.75
CA ASN A 27 -3.19 6.13 5.64
C ASN A 27 -2.45 7.15 4.75
N ASP A 28 -1.13 7.23 4.87
CA ASP A 28 -0.30 8.11 4.05
C ASP A 28 -0.27 7.66 2.59
N LEU A 29 -0.21 6.34 2.35
CA LEU A 29 -0.29 5.78 1.00
C LEU A 29 -1.62 6.17 0.33
N VAL A 30 -2.75 6.00 1.01
CA VAL A 30 -4.06 6.42 0.49
C VAL A 30 -4.08 7.91 0.18
N GLY A 31 -3.57 8.75 1.10
CA GLY A 31 -3.54 10.20 0.92
C GLY A 31 -2.64 10.68 -0.23
N ASN A 32 -1.49 10.04 -0.44
CA ASN A 32 -0.55 10.37 -1.51
C ASN A 32 -1.05 10.00 -2.91
N HIS A 33 -2.07 9.15 -2.99
CA HIS A 33 -2.65 8.65 -4.25
C HIS A 33 -4.13 9.06 -4.43
N ASP A 34 -4.54 10.18 -3.81
CA ASP A 34 -5.90 10.72 -3.91
C ASP A 34 -7.03 9.71 -3.58
N GLY A 35 -6.73 8.74 -2.70
CA GLY A 35 -7.67 7.68 -2.32
C GLY A 35 -8.75 8.13 -1.33
N PHE A 36 -8.66 9.35 -0.81
CA PHE A 36 -9.70 9.97 0.01
C PHE A 36 -10.59 10.91 -0.82
N GLY A 37 -11.90 10.86 -0.59
CA GLY A 37 -12.87 11.75 -1.23
C GLY A 37 -14.31 11.40 -0.88
N ASP A 38 -15.28 11.95 -1.62
CA ASP A 38 -16.70 11.76 -1.30
C ASP A 38 -17.34 10.57 -2.03
N ASP A 39 -16.66 9.98 -3.02
CA ASP A 39 -17.17 8.86 -3.81
C ASP A 39 -16.77 7.51 -3.20
N SER A 40 -17.66 6.95 -2.36
CA SER A 40 -17.46 5.63 -1.76
C SER A 40 -17.43 4.45 -2.76
N GLU A 41 -17.64 4.66 -4.07
CA GLU A 41 -17.44 3.59 -5.07
C GLU A 41 -15.95 3.31 -5.31
N CYS A 42 -15.11 4.35 -5.30
CA CYS A 42 -13.68 4.28 -5.67
C CYS A 42 -12.73 4.99 -4.70
N GLN A 43 -13.25 5.59 -3.63
CA GLN A 43 -12.48 6.29 -2.61
C GLN A 43 -12.93 5.88 -1.20
N PHE A 44 -12.13 6.23 -0.20
CA PHE A 44 -12.51 6.18 1.21
C PHE A 44 -13.22 7.48 1.59
N ALA A 45 -14.55 7.42 1.66
CA ALA A 45 -15.38 8.53 2.12
C ALA A 45 -15.50 8.52 3.64
N LYS A 46 -15.74 9.69 4.24
CA LYS A 46 -16.05 9.75 5.68
C LYS A 46 -17.41 9.13 5.94
N GLU A 47 -17.49 8.25 6.91
CA GLU A 47 -18.77 7.71 7.36
C GLU A 47 -19.45 8.70 8.30
N THR A 48 -20.71 9.02 8.03
CA THR A 48 -21.55 9.80 8.92
C THR A 48 -22.66 8.95 9.53
N ASP A 49 -23.08 9.29 10.75
CA ASP A 49 -24.26 8.71 11.38
C ASP A 49 -25.58 9.25 10.79
N GLU A 50 -26.72 8.85 11.38
CA GLU A 50 -28.06 9.26 10.94
C GLU A 50 -28.30 10.78 11.01
N ASP A 51 -27.57 11.49 11.86
CA ASP A 51 -27.64 12.94 12.03
C ASP A 51 -26.64 13.68 11.11
N GLY A 52 -25.86 12.94 10.31
CA GLY A 52 -24.85 13.48 9.41
C GLY A 52 -23.54 13.87 10.12
N LEU A 53 -23.29 13.36 11.32
CA LEU A 53 -22.06 13.63 12.06
C LEU A 53 -20.98 12.61 11.73
N ASP A 54 -19.74 13.09 11.60
CA ASP A 54 -18.54 12.26 11.36
C ASP A 54 -18.36 11.25 12.49
N THR A 55 -18.33 9.97 12.14
CA THR A 55 -18.16 8.86 13.08
C THR A 55 -16.70 8.60 13.44
N GLY A 56 -15.75 9.21 12.71
CA GLY A 56 -14.32 8.91 12.77
C GLY A 56 -13.89 7.69 11.96
N ARG A 57 -14.83 7.00 11.29
CA ARG A 57 -14.56 5.87 10.39
C ARG A 57 -14.67 6.31 8.93
N TYR A 58 -14.12 5.50 8.06
CA TYR A 58 -14.28 5.65 6.61
C TYR A 58 -15.24 4.60 6.09
N ILE A 59 -15.86 4.86 4.94
CA ILE A 59 -16.74 3.95 4.23
C ILE A 59 -16.31 3.85 2.77
N THR A 60 -16.33 2.64 2.22
CA THR A 60 -16.01 2.39 0.81
C THR A 60 -16.74 1.16 0.28
N SER A 61 -16.65 0.94 -1.03
CA SER A 61 -17.16 -0.26 -1.70
C SER A 61 -16.27 -1.45 -1.41
N LYS A 62 -16.88 -2.64 -1.38
CA LYS A 62 -16.14 -3.89 -1.29
C LYS A 62 -15.07 -4.00 -2.39
N ALA A 63 -15.39 -3.59 -3.62
CA ALA A 63 -14.45 -3.66 -4.73
C ALA A 63 -13.23 -2.74 -4.55
N ASN A 64 -13.44 -1.52 -4.04
CA ASN A 64 -12.33 -0.60 -3.76
C ASN A 64 -11.48 -1.10 -2.58
N PHE A 65 -12.12 -1.65 -1.54
CA PHE A 65 -11.40 -2.26 -0.42
C PHE A 65 -10.51 -3.42 -0.88
N GLU A 66 -11.05 -4.37 -1.65
CA GLU A 66 -10.30 -5.52 -2.18
C GLU A 66 -9.15 -5.08 -3.10
N TRP A 67 -9.33 -4.00 -3.85
CA TRP A 67 -8.24 -3.42 -4.65
C TRP A 67 -7.11 -2.88 -3.76
N TRP A 68 -7.43 -2.09 -2.73
CA TRP A 68 -6.43 -1.59 -1.79
C TRP A 68 -5.75 -2.70 -0.98
N GLU A 69 -6.50 -3.75 -0.61
CA GLU A 69 -5.95 -4.94 0.05
C GLU A 69 -4.90 -5.63 -0.82
N ASP A 70 -5.18 -5.79 -2.13
CA ASP A 70 -4.23 -6.36 -3.09
C ASP A 70 -2.99 -5.48 -3.24
N ILE A 71 -3.15 -4.15 -3.36
CA ILE A 71 -2.03 -3.20 -3.39
C ILE A 71 -1.15 -3.33 -2.15
N VAL A 72 -1.75 -3.36 -0.96
CA VAL A 72 -1.01 -3.52 0.31
C VAL A 72 -0.24 -4.83 0.34
N CYS A 73 -0.87 -5.93 -0.05
CA CYS A 73 -0.23 -7.24 -0.12
C CYS A 73 0.99 -7.22 -1.08
N GLN A 74 0.84 -6.62 -2.25
CA GLN A 74 1.93 -6.51 -3.23
C GLN A 74 3.11 -5.66 -2.71
N ILE A 75 2.81 -4.51 -2.08
CA ILE A 75 3.83 -3.62 -1.51
C ILE A 75 4.56 -4.29 -0.34
N ASP A 76 3.82 -4.94 0.55
CA ASP A 76 4.41 -5.64 1.70
C ASP A 76 5.37 -6.76 1.24
N ASN A 77 4.95 -7.54 0.24
CA ASN A 77 5.79 -8.60 -0.34
C ASN A 77 7.10 -8.06 -0.94
N VAL A 78 7.05 -6.96 -1.71
CA VAL A 78 8.28 -6.39 -2.29
C VAL A 78 9.16 -5.72 -1.23
N ASN A 79 8.59 -5.12 -0.19
CA ASN A 79 9.35 -4.57 0.92
C ASN A 79 10.08 -5.65 1.72
N ASN A 80 9.40 -6.77 2.01
CA ASN A 80 10.02 -7.94 2.64
C ASN A 80 11.17 -8.48 1.80
N ARG A 81 11.01 -8.53 0.47
CA ARG A 81 12.09 -8.91 -0.45
C ARG A 81 13.26 -7.93 -0.40
N ILE A 82 12.99 -6.62 -0.38
CA ILE A 82 14.02 -5.58 -0.27
C ILE A 82 14.81 -5.75 1.01
N ASP A 83 14.16 -6.01 2.14
CA ASP A 83 14.82 -6.25 3.42
C ASP A 83 15.76 -7.47 3.36
N ASN A 84 15.30 -8.59 2.77
CA ASN A 84 16.15 -9.75 2.55
C ASN A 84 17.36 -9.44 1.65
N LEU A 85 17.14 -8.68 0.56
CA LEU A 85 18.23 -8.26 -0.33
C LEU A 85 19.24 -7.34 0.38
N LYS A 86 18.78 -6.49 1.30
CA LYS A 86 19.66 -5.61 2.10
C LYS A 86 20.57 -6.43 3.01
N ASP A 87 20.07 -7.53 3.56
CA ASP A 87 20.86 -8.47 4.36
C ASP A 87 21.88 -9.23 3.50
N GLU A 88 21.54 -9.59 2.26
CA GLU A 88 22.41 -10.35 1.35
C GLU A 88 23.47 -9.50 0.63
N PHE A 89 23.08 -8.35 0.09
CA PHE A 89 23.91 -7.54 -0.82
C PHE A 89 24.32 -6.19 -0.23
N GLY A 90 23.80 -5.85 0.95
CA GLY A 90 24.10 -4.62 1.66
C GLY A 90 23.17 -3.46 1.30
N VAL A 91 22.77 -2.73 2.34
CA VAL A 91 21.79 -1.62 2.29
C VAL A 91 22.04 -0.62 1.15
N ALA A 92 23.27 -0.09 1.05
CA ALA A 92 23.57 0.99 0.11
C ALA A 92 23.32 0.61 -1.36
N ARG A 93 23.61 -0.64 -1.74
CA ARG A 93 23.44 -1.10 -3.13
C ARG A 93 21.97 -1.32 -3.45
N VAL A 94 21.21 -1.89 -2.52
CA VAL A 94 19.76 -2.13 -2.71
C VAL A 94 19.00 -0.81 -2.74
N ASP A 95 19.28 0.11 -1.82
CA ASP A 95 18.62 1.41 -1.77
C ASP A 95 18.90 2.24 -3.04
N GLU A 96 20.08 2.10 -3.67
CA GLU A 96 20.37 2.75 -4.95
C GLU A 96 19.42 2.26 -6.06
N VAL A 97 19.17 0.96 -6.17
CA VAL A 97 18.24 0.38 -7.16
C VAL A 97 16.82 0.86 -6.92
N VAL A 98 16.36 0.79 -5.67
CA VAL A 98 15.01 1.26 -5.27
C VAL A 98 14.85 2.75 -5.61
N TYR A 99 15.87 3.55 -5.31
CA TYR A 99 15.87 4.97 -5.61
C TYR A 99 15.79 5.26 -7.11
N GLN A 100 16.54 4.53 -7.94
CA GLN A 100 16.49 4.69 -9.40
C GLN A 100 15.12 4.30 -9.97
N CYS A 101 14.51 3.22 -9.48
CA CYS A 101 13.17 2.80 -9.89
C CYS A 101 12.11 3.88 -9.57
N ASN A 102 12.18 4.48 -8.38
CA ASN A 102 11.21 5.47 -7.90
C ASN A 102 11.30 6.84 -8.59
N TYR A 103 12.30 7.09 -9.44
CA TYR A 103 12.31 8.29 -10.29
C TYR A 103 11.25 8.26 -11.40
N GLY A 104 10.76 7.07 -11.76
CA GLY A 104 9.64 6.91 -12.67
C GLY A 104 8.31 7.20 -11.96
N ASN A 105 7.41 7.94 -12.60
CA ASN A 105 6.04 8.08 -12.14
C ASN A 105 5.25 6.81 -12.51
N THR A 106 5.40 5.77 -11.69
CA THR A 106 4.74 4.48 -11.86
C THR A 106 3.41 4.51 -11.14
N ASP A 107 2.32 4.16 -11.84
CA ASP A 107 1.00 4.03 -11.20
C ASP A 107 1.06 2.97 -10.09
N LEU A 108 0.24 3.16 -9.05
CA LEU A 108 0.31 2.37 -7.82
C LEU A 108 0.12 0.87 -8.08
N GLU A 109 -0.77 0.50 -9.02
CA GLU A 109 -1.02 -0.89 -9.39
C GLU A 109 0.17 -1.59 -10.08
N TYR A 110 1.15 -0.84 -10.58
CA TYR A 110 2.34 -1.40 -11.23
C TYR A 110 3.59 -1.27 -10.36
N TYR A 111 3.52 -0.55 -9.23
CA TYR A 111 4.66 -0.22 -8.40
C TYR A 111 5.48 -1.44 -7.98
N ALA A 112 4.83 -2.43 -7.35
CA ALA A 112 5.53 -3.61 -6.84
C ALA A 112 6.11 -4.48 -7.97
N ALA A 113 5.39 -4.58 -9.10
CA ALA A 113 5.85 -5.34 -10.26
C ALA A 113 7.08 -4.70 -10.91
N GLU A 114 7.06 -3.39 -11.11
CA GLU A 114 8.19 -2.65 -11.67
C GLU A 114 9.41 -2.71 -10.74
N LEU A 115 9.20 -2.55 -9.43
CA LEU A 115 10.29 -2.64 -8.47
C LEU A 115 10.93 -4.03 -8.45
N ASN A 116 10.12 -5.10 -8.46
CA ASN A 116 10.63 -6.47 -8.59
C ASN A 116 11.44 -6.66 -9.89
N ARG A 117 11.01 -6.08 -11.02
CA ARG A 117 11.74 -6.15 -12.29
C ARG A 117 13.14 -5.53 -12.19
N TRP A 118 13.26 -4.36 -11.56
CA TRP A 118 14.55 -3.71 -11.35
C TRP A 118 15.46 -4.50 -10.40
N LEU A 119 14.88 -5.11 -9.36
CA LEU A 119 15.62 -5.97 -8.44
C LEU A 119 16.09 -7.26 -9.14
N ASP A 120 15.26 -7.84 -10.01
CA ASP A 120 15.60 -9.01 -10.82
C ASP A 120 16.75 -8.70 -11.79
N ASP A 121 16.72 -7.53 -12.45
CA ASP A 121 17.76 -7.08 -13.38
C ASP A 121 19.14 -6.91 -12.68
N GLU A 122 19.17 -6.46 -11.42
CA GLU A 122 20.43 -6.22 -10.68
C GLU A 122 20.91 -7.44 -9.86
N PHE A 123 20.00 -8.17 -9.21
CA PHE A 123 20.31 -9.20 -8.21
C PHE A 123 19.92 -10.62 -8.66
N GLY A 124 19.08 -10.75 -9.69
CA GLY A 124 18.54 -12.02 -10.18
C GLY A 124 17.17 -12.37 -9.59
N GLU A 125 16.39 -13.16 -10.35
CA GLU A 125 14.98 -13.45 -10.05
C GLU A 125 14.76 -14.12 -8.68
N ASP A 126 15.65 -15.01 -8.27
CA ASP A 126 15.50 -15.81 -7.04
C ASP A 126 16.01 -15.09 -5.77
N ALA A 127 16.66 -13.94 -5.91
CA ALA A 127 17.30 -13.24 -4.80
C ALA A 127 16.28 -12.59 -3.85
N GLY A 128 16.47 -12.76 -2.54
CA GLY A 128 15.65 -12.17 -1.47
C GLY A 128 14.22 -12.71 -1.33
N ARG A 129 13.87 -13.83 -1.97
CA ARG A 129 12.54 -14.46 -1.90
C ARG A 129 12.36 -15.42 -0.72
#